data_AF-A0A841JJ12-F1
#
_entry.id   AF-A0A841JJ12-F1
#
_cell.length_a   1.000
_cell.length_b   1.000
_cell.length_c   1.000
_cell.angle_alpha   90.00
_cell.angle_beta   90.00
_cell.angle_gamma   90.00
#
_symmetry.space_group_name_H-M   'P 1'
#
loop_
_entity.id
_entity.type
_entity.pdbx_description
1 polymer ?
#
loop_
_entity_poly.entity_id
_entity_poly.type
_entity_poly.pdbx_seq_one_letter_code
_entity_poly.pdbx_strand_id
1 'polypeptide(L)' 'METHCFYLISHDINRFGEMIHMIDGISKKMLTEQLGELEKDGIIDRKVFNEIPPRVEYIITERGLILRPIYFP' A
#
# COMPACT_ATOMS: atom_id res chain seq x y z
N MET A 1 -10.46 4.92 3.57
CA MET A 1 -9.21 5.47 2.98
C MET A 1 -8.12 4.42 3.01
N GLU A 2 -7.79 3.84 4.18
CA GLU A 2 -6.93 2.65 4.31
C GLU A 2 -7.33 1.51 3.36
N THR A 3 -8.64 1.25 3.23
CA THR A 3 -9.19 0.25 2.28
C THR A 3 -8.73 0.48 0.84
N HIS A 4 -8.59 1.73 0.37
CA HIS A 4 -8.12 1.99 -0.99
C HIS A 4 -6.65 1.58 -1.17
N CYS A 5 -5.78 1.87 -0.20
CA CYS A 5 -4.37 1.46 -0.30
C CYS A 5 -4.25 -0.06 -0.33
N PHE A 6 -4.95 -0.75 0.57
CA PHE A 6 -4.97 -2.22 0.57
C PHE A 6 -5.51 -2.77 -0.77
N TYR A 7 -6.62 -2.21 -1.27
CA TYR A 7 -7.23 -2.63 -2.54
C TYR A 7 -6.24 -2.51 -3.69
N LEU A 8 -5.56 -1.37 -3.81
CA LEU A 8 -4.63 -1.11 -4.89
C LEU A 8 -3.44 -2.06 -4.83
N ILE A 9 -2.87 -2.28 -3.63
CA ILE A 9 -1.76 -3.22 -3.44
C ILE A 9 -2.19 -4.66 -3.78
N SER A 10 -3.43 -5.06 -3.46
CA SER A 10 -3.94 -6.39 -3.82
C SER A 10 -4.19 -6.58 -5.32
N HIS A 11 -4.14 -5.51 -6.10
CA HIS A 11 -4.28 -5.49 -7.56
C HIS A 11 -3.00 -5.04 -8.25
N ASP A 12 -1.84 -5.27 -7.61
CA ASP A 12 -0.50 -4.96 -8.12
C ASP A 12 -0.21 -3.47 -8.37
N ILE A 13 -1.08 -2.56 -7.91
CA ILE A 13 -0.82 -1.11 -7.89
C ILE A 13 -0.14 -0.80 -6.57
N ASN A 14 1.12 -1.20 -6.48
CA ASN A 14 1.84 -1.31 -5.22
C ASN A 14 3.01 -0.34 -5.08
N ARG A 15 3.14 0.62 -6.00
CA ARG A 15 4.14 1.69 -5.97
C ARG A 15 3.52 3.00 -5.56
N PHE A 16 4.23 3.78 -4.75
CA PHE A 16 3.76 5.08 -4.26
C PHE A 16 3.31 6.02 -5.39
N GLY A 17 4.11 6.09 -6.46
CA GLY A 17 3.82 6.94 -7.62
C GLY A 17 2.55 6.49 -8.36
N GLU A 18 2.31 5.20 -8.50
CA GLU A 18 1.10 4.71 -9.18
C GLU A 18 -0.14 4.95 -8.32
N MET A 19 -0.04 4.67 -7.01
CA MET A 19 -1.13 4.91 -6.07
C MET A 19 -1.54 6.38 -5.98
N ILE A 20 -0.60 7.33 -6.03
CA ILE A 20 -0.94 8.77 -6.00
C ILE A 20 -1.75 9.22 -7.22
N HIS A 21 -1.59 8.54 -8.36
CA HIS A 21 -2.33 8.84 -9.58
C HIS A 21 -3.68 8.13 -9.64
N MET A 22 -3.85 7.04 -8.90
CA MET A 22 -5.09 6.25 -8.88
C MET A 22 -6.12 6.76 -7.87
N ILE A 23 -5.68 7.42 -6.80
CA ILE A 23 -6.58 7.96 -5.77
C ILE A 23 -6.77 9.46 -6.02
N ASP A 24 -7.87 9.84 -6.66
CA ASP A 24 -8.15 11.24 -6.97
C ASP A 24 -8.19 12.11 -5.70
N GLY A 25 -7.55 13.27 -5.78
CA GLY A 25 -7.48 14.25 -4.68
C GLY A 25 -6.62 13.85 -3.47
N ILE A 26 -5.95 12.69 -3.43
CA ILE A 26 -5.08 12.35 -2.30
C ILE A 26 -3.79 13.18 -2.31
N SER A 27 -3.41 13.71 -1.14
CA SER A 27 -2.09 14.33 -1.00
C SER A 27 -1.00 13.28 -0.77
N LYS A 28 0.24 13.58 -1.16
CA LYS A 28 1.40 12.72 -0.86
C LYS A 28 1.54 12.45 0.64
N LYS A 29 1.29 13.45 1.47
CA LYS A 29 1.35 13.33 2.94
C LYS A 29 0.33 12.30 3.44
N MET A 30 -0.92 12.40 2.99
CA MET A 30 -1.97 11.47 3.37
C MET A 30 -1.64 10.05 2.91
N LEU A 31 -1.17 9.86 1.67
CA LEU A 31 -0.77 8.53 1.20
C LEU A 31 0.37 7.94 2.05
N THR A 32 1.38 8.74 2.40
CA THR A 32 2.47 8.30 3.30
C THR A 32 1.96 7.92 4.68
N GLU A 33 1.06 8.70 5.27
CA GLU A 33 0.45 8.42 6.57
C GLU A 33 -0.33 7.10 6.54
N GLN A 34 -1.17 6.90 5.52
CA GLN A 34 -1.98 5.67 5.38
C GLN A 34 -1.12 4.41 5.15
N LEU A 35 -0.08 4.49 4.32
CA LEU A 35 0.84 3.37 4.13
C LEU A 35 1.64 3.07 5.40
N GLY A 36 2.03 4.11 6.14
CA GLY A 36 2.72 3.97 7.43
C GLY A 36 1.83 3.34 8.52
N GLU A 37 0.53 3.64 8.54
CA GLU A 37 -0.44 3.00 9.44
C GLU A 37 -0.58 1.51 9.11
N LEU A 38 -0.78 1.15 7.84
CA LEU A 38 -0.84 -0.25 7.41
C LEU A 38 0.46 -1.03 7.69
N GLU A 39 1.62 -0.40 7.53
CA GLU A 39 2.92 -1.00 7.83
C GLU A 39 3.10 -1.20 9.35
N LYS A 40 2.77 -0.18 10.15
CA LYS A 40 2.81 -0.25 11.62
C LYS A 40 1.88 -1.33 12.16
N ASP A 41 0.72 -1.48 11.54
CA ASP A 41 -0.24 -2.52 11.89
C ASP A 41 0.16 -3.90 11.35
N GLY A 42 1.30 -4.03 10.66
CA GLY A 42 1.81 -5.30 10.14
C GLY A 42 0.94 -5.91 9.04
N ILE A 43 0.19 -5.07 8.33
CA ILE A 43 -0.72 -5.46 7.23
C ILE A 43 0.03 -5.46 5.90
N ILE A 44 0.97 -4.53 5.75
CA ILE A 44 1.86 -4.46 4.58
C ILE A 44 3.33 -4.38 5.00
N ASP A 45 4.23 -4.83 4.13
CA ASP A 45 5.67 -4.59 4.23
C ASP A 45 6.13 -3.66 3.12
N ARG A 46 7.08 -2.77 3.42
CA ARG A 46 7.77 -1.95 2.41
C ARG A 46 9.03 -2.66 1.93
N LYS A 47 9.07 -3.03 0.65
CA LYS A 47 10.23 -3.68 0.02
C LYS A 47 10.97 -2.72 -0.91
N VAL A 48 12.27 -2.57 -0.67
CA VAL A 48 13.17 -1.80 -1.53
C VAL A 48 13.87 -2.75 -2.49
N PHE A 49 13.84 -2.44 -3.78
CA PHE A 49 14.55 -3.17 -4.82
C PHE A 49 15.71 -2.32 -5.33
N ASN A 50 16.93 -2.85 -5.19
CA ASN A 50 18.18 -2.19 -5.59
C ASN A 50 18.48 -2.39 -7.09
N GLU A 51 17.46 -2.25 -7.95
CA GLU A 51 17.61 -2.24 -9.40
C GLU A 51 17.87 -0.81 -9.91
N ILE A 52 18.12 -0.65 -11.21
CA ILE A 52 18.30 0.66 -11.84
C ILE A 52 17.13 0.88 -12.82
N PRO A 53 16.26 1.87 -12.60
CA PRO A 53 16.20 2.78 -11.44
C PRO A 53 15.72 2.08 -10.15
N PRO A 54 16.13 2.55 -8.95
CA PRO A 54 15.69 1.94 -7.70
C PRO A 54 14.17 2.10 -7.54
N ARG A 55 13.50 1.04 -7.07
CA ARG A 55 12.05 1.06 -6.82
C ARG A 55 11.70 0.59 -5.42
N VAL A 56 10.52 1.00 -4.98
CA VAL A 56 9.92 0.59 -3.71
C VAL A 56 8.53 0.08 -4.01
N GLU A 57 8.18 -1.08 -3.45
CA GLU A 57 6.84 -1.63 -3.51
C GLU A 57 6.34 -1.97 -2.12
N TYR A 58 5.03 -1.90 -1.95
CA TYR A 58 4.33 -2.30 -0.75
C TYR A 58 3.70 -3.67 -0.97
N ILE A 59 3.79 -4.59 -0.02
CA ILE A 59 3.35 -5.98 -0.21
C ILE A 59 2.45 -6.35 0.96
N ILE A 60 1.30 -6.95 0.70
CA ILE A 60 0.41 -7.43 1.78
C ILE A 60 1.10 -8.59 2.50
N THR A 61 1.19 -8.50 3.83
CA THR A 61 1.76 -9.55 4.68
C THR A 61 0.78 -10.74 4.79
N GLU A 62 1.26 -11.87 5.32
CA GLU A 62 0.37 -13.00 5.65
C GLU A 62 -0.77 -12.57 6.59
N ARG A 63 -0.47 -11.72 7.58
CA ARG A 63 -1.48 -11.16 8.49
C ARG A 63 -2.48 -10.27 7.74
N GLY A 64 -2.02 -9.42 6.82
CA GLY A 64 -2.89 -8.59 6.01
C GLY A 64 -3.85 -9.41 5.14
N LEU A 65 -3.39 -10.54 4.59
CA LEU A 65 -4.24 -11.46 3.82
C LEU A 65 -5.34 -12.10 4.66
N ILE A 66 -5.03 -12.48 5.91
CA ILE A 66 -6.03 -13.02 6.86
C ILE A 66 -7.12 -11.98 7.16
N LEU A 67 -6.73 -10.69 7.27
CA LEU A 67 -7.65 -9.59 7.57
C LEU A 67 -8.42 -9.08 6.34
N ARG A 68 -8.15 -9.61 5.14
CA ARG A 68 -8.81 -9.18 3.89
C ARG A 68 -10.34 -9.11 3.97
N PRO A 69 -11.07 -10.07 4.58
CA PRO A 69 -12.52 -10.02 4.69
C PRO A 69 -13.06 -8.82 5.50
N ILE A 70 -12.22 -8.21 6.34
CA ILE A 70 -12.59 -7.03 7.13
C ILE A 70 -12.46 -5.76 6.27
N TYR A 71 -11.42 -5.69 5.44
CA TYR A 71 -11.18 -4.57 4.54
C TYR A 71 -12.11 -4.58 3.32
N PHE A 72 -12.59 -5.76 2.90
CA PHE A 72 -13.53 -5.95 1.79
C PHE A 72 -14.66 -6.91 2.20
N PRO A 73 -15.72 -6.41 2.84
CA PRO A 73 -16.94 -7.19 3.10
C PRO A 73 -17.76 -7.43 1.83
#